data_AF-A0A954V3E4-F1
#
_entry.id   AF-A0A954V3E4-F1
#
_cell.length_a   1.000
_cell.length_b   1.000
_cell.length_c   1.000
_cell.angle_alpha   90.00
_cell.angle_beta   90.00
_cell.angle_gamma   90.00
#
_symmetry.space_group_name_H-M   'P 1'
#
loop_
_entity.id
_entity.type
_entity.pdbx_description
1 polymer ?
#
loop_
_entity_poly.entity_id
_entity_poly.type
_entity_poly.pdbx_seq_one_letter_code
_entity_poly.pdbx_strand_id
1 'polypeptide(L)'
;MIHKQLISACALMLLVLAGCDSGVVNVRALPTPEPEQPPANLPVQLHQRNWTGSLGQGSCVHASLVNHLRWLNRFELGERWRATYADGEWDSRLRDRLDAADIDYSYTLKADPRFLDWASATRRGAILWWKPAHCCTFVGWIERDGKQYAAILDNNYPGRFELTPREQFIRLWAGYGGFALTVLNDPSSSLPYQSYEVL
;
A
#
# COMPACT_ATOMS: atom_id res chain seq x y z
N MET A 1 -6.69 -64.59 -6.23
CA MET A 1 -6.02 -63.55 -5.40
C MET A 1 -4.73 -63.01 -6.01
N ILE A 2 -3.98 -63.80 -6.80
CA ILE A 2 -2.68 -63.41 -7.39
C ILE A 2 -2.76 -62.22 -8.39
N HIS A 3 -3.84 -62.11 -9.17
CA HIS A 3 -3.99 -61.01 -10.14
C HIS A 3 -4.16 -59.61 -9.53
N LYS A 4 -4.83 -59.48 -8.38
CA LYS A 4 -5.02 -58.16 -7.74
C LYS A 4 -3.72 -57.62 -7.14
N GLN A 5 -2.81 -58.49 -6.71
CA GLN A 5 -1.51 -58.07 -6.16
C GLN A 5 -0.52 -57.63 -7.25
N LEU A 6 -0.55 -58.25 -8.44
CA LEU A 6 0.29 -57.83 -9.57
C LEU A 6 -0.10 -56.43 -10.08
N ILE A 7 -1.41 -56.15 -10.21
CA ILE A 7 -1.90 -54.84 -10.68
C ILE A 7 -1.53 -53.73 -9.68
N SER A 8 -1.63 -54.01 -8.38
CA SER A 8 -1.27 -53.06 -7.33
C SER A 8 0.24 -52.79 -7.28
N ALA A 9 1.08 -53.79 -7.57
CA ALA A 9 2.53 -53.64 -7.62
C ALA A 9 2.99 -52.82 -8.83
N CYS A 10 2.39 -53.02 -10.01
CA CYS A 10 2.69 -52.22 -11.20
C CYS A 10 2.25 -50.75 -11.04
N ALA A 11 1.10 -50.49 -10.41
CA ALA A 11 0.63 -49.13 -10.15
C ALA A 11 1.55 -48.38 -9.15
N LEU A 12 2.06 -49.07 -8.13
CA LEU A 12 3.01 -48.51 -7.17
C LEU A 12 4.37 -48.20 -7.82
N MET A 13 4.82 -49.03 -8.77
CA MET A 13 6.08 -48.85 -9.49
C MET A 13 6.02 -47.68 -10.49
N LEU A 14 4.88 -47.46 -11.14
CA LEU A 14 4.63 -46.31 -12.02
C LEU A 14 4.57 -44.98 -11.25
N LEU A 15 4.10 -44.99 -10.00
CA LEU A 15 4.09 -43.81 -9.11
C LEU A 15 5.51 -43.40 -8.66
N VAL A 16 6.47 -44.32 -8.62
CA VAL A 16 7.87 -44.03 -8.23
C VAL A 16 8.69 -43.50 -9.40
N LEU A 17 8.31 -43.82 -10.65
CA LEU A 17 8.99 -43.34 -11.87
C LEU A 17 8.53 -41.95 -12.33
N ALA A 18 7.46 -41.41 -11.75
CA ALA A 18 7.06 -40.01 -11.93
C ALA A 18 7.86 -39.04 -11.02
N GLY A 19 9.05 -39.45 -10.60
CA GLY A 19 9.99 -38.63 -9.84
C GLY A 19 10.53 -37.50 -10.70
N CYS A 20 10.30 -36.27 -10.24
CA CYS A 20 10.77 -34.97 -10.70
C CYS A 20 11.74 -35.00 -11.89
N ASP A 21 11.32 -34.39 -13.00
CA ASP A 21 12.24 -33.87 -14.01
C ASP A 21 13.12 -32.79 -13.34
N SER A 22 14.21 -33.23 -12.73
CA SER A 22 15.23 -32.39 -12.13
C SER A 22 16.35 -32.18 -13.14
N GLY A 23 15.99 -31.81 -14.37
CA GLY A 23 16.94 -31.14 -15.25
C GLY A 23 17.52 -29.95 -14.47
N VAL A 24 18.85 -29.88 -14.37
CA VAL A 24 19.51 -28.72 -13.77
C VAL A 24 19.15 -27.51 -14.63
N VAL A 25 18.20 -26.72 -14.14
CA VAL A 25 17.83 -25.45 -14.77
C VAL A 25 18.94 -24.47 -14.46
N ASN A 26 19.74 -24.14 -15.47
CA ASN A 26 20.74 -23.10 -15.33
C ASN A 26 20.01 -21.76 -15.22
N VAL A 27 20.28 -21.02 -14.15
CA VAL A 27 19.68 -19.70 -13.91
C VAL A 27 20.76 -18.64 -13.77
N ARG A 28 20.47 -17.44 -14.27
CA ARG A 28 21.29 -16.25 -14.07
C ARG A 28 20.54 -15.25 -13.21
N ALA A 29 21.13 -14.83 -12.10
CA ALA A 29 20.57 -13.78 -11.25
C ALA A 29 20.55 -12.44 -12.00
N LEU A 30 19.42 -11.74 -11.92
CA LEU A 30 19.27 -10.39 -12.46
C LEU A 30 19.58 -9.35 -11.36
N PRO A 31 20.11 -8.17 -11.73
CA PRO A 31 20.34 -7.11 -10.77
C PRO A 31 19.02 -6.64 -10.14
N THR A 32 19.07 -6.26 -8.86
CA THR A 32 17.93 -5.62 -8.20
C THR A 32 17.65 -4.29 -8.89
N PRO A 33 16.40 -3.99 -9.26
CA PRO A 33 16.07 -2.72 -9.89
C PRO A 33 16.29 -1.55 -8.92
N GLU A 34 16.45 -0.36 -9.48
CA GLU A 34 16.44 0.87 -8.69
C GLU A 34 15.14 0.99 -7.88
N PRO A 35 15.19 1.56 -6.66
CA PRO A 35 13.99 1.77 -5.86
C PRO A 35 12.95 2.60 -6.61
N GLU A 36 11.71 2.11 -6.63
CA GLU A 36 10.59 2.85 -7.22
C GLU A 36 10.33 4.17 -6.48
N GLN A 37 10.07 5.24 -7.24
CA GLN A 37 9.73 6.55 -6.71
C GLN A 37 8.42 7.08 -7.32
N PRO A 38 7.39 7.40 -6.51
CA PRO A 38 7.38 7.33 -5.05
C PRO A 38 7.35 5.88 -4.49
N PRO A 39 7.77 5.65 -3.24
CA PRO A 39 7.74 4.31 -2.64
C PRO A 39 6.36 3.63 -2.61
N ALA A 40 5.29 4.41 -2.44
CA ALA A 40 3.90 3.95 -2.51
C ALA A 40 3.19 4.45 -3.77
N ASN A 41 3.70 4.04 -4.94
CA ASN A 41 3.26 4.48 -6.26
C ASN A 41 2.02 3.73 -6.74
N LEU A 42 0.86 4.05 -6.16
CA LEU A 42 -0.41 3.51 -6.63
C LEU A 42 -0.64 3.89 -8.11
N PRO A 43 -1.00 2.93 -9.00
CA PRO A 43 -1.33 3.24 -10.39
C PRO A 43 -2.47 4.25 -10.51
N VAL A 44 -2.39 5.13 -11.51
CA VAL A 44 -3.35 6.24 -11.72
C VAL A 44 -4.79 5.75 -11.83
N GLN A 45 -5.00 4.58 -12.44
CA GLN A 45 -6.32 3.97 -12.63
C GLN A 45 -6.97 3.57 -11.30
N LEU A 46 -6.17 3.41 -10.24
CA LEU A 46 -6.61 3.04 -8.90
C LEU A 46 -6.74 4.24 -7.97
N HIS A 47 -6.37 5.45 -8.41
CA HIS A 47 -6.53 6.66 -7.63
C HIS A 47 -8.02 6.97 -7.38
N GLN A 48 -8.35 7.23 -6.13
CA GLN A 48 -9.70 7.53 -5.69
C GLN A 48 -9.94 9.04 -5.67
N ARG A 49 -10.90 9.52 -6.47
CA ARG A 49 -11.43 10.88 -6.32
C ARG A 49 -12.34 10.98 -5.08
N ASN A 50 -12.36 12.14 -4.43
CA ASN A 50 -13.37 12.47 -3.43
C ASN A 50 -14.80 12.26 -3.96
N TRP A 51 -15.70 11.86 -3.07
CA TRP A 51 -17.13 11.79 -3.32
C TRP A 51 -17.88 12.48 -2.18
N THR A 52 -19.16 12.73 -2.42
CA THR A 52 -20.06 13.37 -1.45
C THR A 52 -20.93 12.31 -0.80
N GLY A 53 -21.11 12.39 0.51
CA GLY A 53 -22.05 11.53 1.24
C GLY A 53 -23.44 12.15 1.39
N SER A 54 -24.26 11.54 2.23
CA SER A 54 -25.65 11.98 2.46
C SER A 54 -25.75 13.34 3.14
N LEU A 55 -24.71 13.80 3.83
CA LEU A 55 -24.67 15.10 4.49
C LEU A 55 -24.17 16.23 3.58
N GLY A 56 -23.91 15.93 2.31
CA GLY A 56 -23.37 16.92 1.36
C GLY A 56 -21.89 17.25 1.59
N GLN A 57 -21.17 16.46 2.40
CA GLN A 57 -19.78 16.72 2.74
C GLN A 57 -18.82 15.83 1.93
N GLY A 58 -17.59 16.31 1.73
CA GLY A 58 -16.55 15.58 0.99
C GLY A 58 -15.92 14.45 1.81
N SER A 59 -15.57 13.36 1.13
CA SER A 59 -15.03 12.12 1.72
C SER A 59 -13.50 12.08 1.88
N CYS A 60 -12.80 13.21 1.98
CA CYS A 60 -11.34 13.30 1.79
C CYS A 60 -10.52 12.29 2.60
N VAL A 61 -10.89 12.06 3.87
CA VAL A 61 -10.25 11.05 4.74
C VAL A 61 -10.47 9.65 4.19
N HIS A 62 -11.71 9.32 3.84
CA HIS A 62 -12.07 8.01 3.32
C HIS A 62 -11.47 7.76 1.94
N ALA A 63 -11.41 8.77 1.07
CA ALA A 63 -10.76 8.66 -0.23
C ALA A 63 -9.25 8.43 -0.10
N SER A 64 -8.59 9.14 0.84
CA SER A 64 -7.18 8.90 1.15
C SER A 64 -6.96 7.49 1.68
N LEU A 65 -7.81 7.03 2.59
CA LEU A 65 -7.71 5.67 3.15
C LEU A 65 -7.94 4.60 2.08
N VAL A 66 -8.87 4.81 1.14
CA VAL A 66 -9.08 3.89 0.01
C VAL A 66 -7.83 3.77 -0.86
N ASN A 67 -7.17 4.89 -1.20
CA ASN A 67 -5.89 4.83 -1.91
C ASN A 67 -4.86 4.01 -1.12
N HIS A 68 -4.74 4.28 0.18
CA HIS A 68 -3.80 3.60 1.07
C HIS A 68 -4.06 2.09 1.13
N LEU A 69 -5.33 1.68 1.27
CA LEU A 69 -5.73 0.27 1.29
C LEU A 69 -5.45 -0.43 -0.05
N ARG A 70 -5.74 0.22 -1.18
CA ARG A 70 -5.44 -0.32 -2.52
C ARG A 70 -3.94 -0.51 -2.71
N TRP A 71 -3.12 0.43 -2.24
CA TRP A 71 -1.66 0.30 -2.28
C TRP A 71 -1.15 -0.90 -1.46
N LEU A 72 -1.73 -1.13 -0.28
CA LEU A 72 -1.42 -2.29 0.56
C LEU A 72 -2.01 -3.62 0.05
N ASN A 73 -2.47 -3.66 -1.20
CA ASN A 73 -3.13 -4.81 -1.82
C ASN A 73 -4.38 -5.29 -1.05
N ARG A 74 -5.05 -4.39 -0.32
CA ARG A 74 -6.29 -4.64 0.42
C ARG A 74 -7.49 -4.11 -0.37
N PHE A 75 -7.57 -4.46 -1.66
CA PHE A 75 -8.56 -3.94 -2.60
C PHE A 75 -10.00 -4.12 -2.13
N GLU A 76 -10.39 -5.33 -1.76
CA GLU A 76 -11.76 -5.62 -1.31
C GLU A 76 -12.13 -4.82 -0.06
N LEU A 77 -11.19 -4.67 0.86
CA LEU A 77 -11.39 -3.85 2.05
C LEU A 77 -11.57 -2.37 1.67
N GLY A 78 -10.77 -1.87 0.72
CA GLY A 78 -10.91 -0.53 0.16
C GLY A 78 -12.30 -0.30 -0.45
N GLU A 79 -12.79 -1.24 -1.25
CA GLU A 79 -14.13 -1.12 -1.88
C GLU A 79 -15.26 -1.19 -0.84
N ARG A 80 -15.17 -2.10 0.14
CA ARG A 80 -16.14 -2.14 1.26
C ARG A 80 -16.13 -0.86 2.08
N TRP A 81 -14.95 -0.34 2.39
CA TRP A 81 -14.80 0.92 3.12
C TRP A 81 -15.44 2.08 2.36
N ARG A 82 -15.14 2.18 1.05
CA ARG A 82 -15.70 3.19 0.15
C ARG A 82 -17.23 3.13 0.07
N ALA A 83 -17.80 1.93 0.06
CA ALA A 83 -19.25 1.74 0.03
C ALA A 83 -19.94 2.08 1.36
N THR A 84 -19.20 1.99 2.48
CA THR A 84 -19.75 2.14 3.83
C THR A 84 -19.66 3.57 4.36
N TYR A 85 -18.55 4.26 4.09
CA TYR A 85 -18.24 5.54 4.72
C TYR A 85 -18.13 6.67 3.69
N ALA A 86 -18.65 7.83 4.07
CA ALA A 86 -18.60 9.07 3.31
C ALA A 86 -18.67 10.27 4.28
N ASP A 87 -18.80 11.48 3.74
CA ASP A 87 -18.88 12.74 4.48
C ASP A 87 -17.60 13.08 5.28
N GLY A 88 -17.61 14.21 5.99
CA GLY A 88 -16.45 14.71 6.73
C GLY A 88 -16.08 13.79 7.88
N GLU A 89 -14.79 13.72 8.21
CA GLU A 89 -14.21 12.78 9.17
C GLU A 89 -13.03 13.42 9.92
N TRP A 90 -12.79 12.97 11.16
CA TRP A 90 -11.68 13.42 12.01
C TRP A 90 -10.92 12.22 12.61
N ASP A 91 -9.75 12.47 13.21
CA ASP A 91 -8.78 11.40 13.52
C ASP A 91 -9.31 10.38 14.53
N SER A 92 -10.00 10.81 15.58
CA SER A 92 -10.49 9.88 16.61
C SER A 92 -11.60 8.99 16.09
N ARG A 93 -12.59 9.55 15.38
CA ARG A 93 -13.69 8.77 14.83
C ARG A 93 -13.24 7.84 13.69
N LEU A 94 -12.24 8.26 12.91
CA LEU A 94 -11.60 7.35 11.95
C LEU A 94 -10.99 6.15 12.67
N ARG A 95 -10.24 6.38 13.74
CA ARG A 95 -9.61 5.32 14.54
C ARG A 95 -10.64 4.39 15.17
N ASP A 96 -11.71 4.93 15.76
CA ASP A 96 -12.81 4.13 16.30
C ASP A 96 -13.43 3.20 15.24
N ARG A 97 -13.56 3.68 13.99
CA ARG A 97 -14.06 2.89 12.86
C ARG A 97 -13.07 1.82 12.38
N LEU A 98 -11.77 2.10 12.43
CA LEU A 98 -10.73 1.11 12.12
C LEU A 98 -10.69 0.02 13.19
N ASP A 99 -10.77 0.40 14.48
CA ASP A 99 -10.84 -0.52 15.62
C ASP A 99 -12.09 -1.41 15.50
N ALA A 100 -13.26 -0.81 15.21
CA ALA A 100 -14.51 -1.56 15.01
C ALA A 100 -14.49 -2.49 13.79
N ALA A 101 -13.61 -2.23 12.82
CA ALA A 101 -13.42 -3.04 11.63
C ALA A 101 -12.27 -4.07 11.78
N ASP A 102 -11.63 -4.15 12.96
CA ASP A 102 -10.46 -5.00 13.22
C ASP A 102 -9.31 -4.76 12.23
N ILE A 103 -9.01 -3.48 11.97
CA ILE A 103 -7.95 -3.05 11.07
C ILE A 103 -6.80 -2.48 11.91
N ASP A 104 -5.65 -3.15 11.89
CA ASP A 104 -4.44 -2.65 12.54
C ASP A 104 -3.91 -1.37 11.86
N TYR A 105 -3.52 -0.39 12.67
CA TYR A 105 -2.89 0.85 12.20
C TYR A 105 -1.86 1.38 13.19
N SER A 106 -0.98 2.24 12.68
CA SER A 106 -0.12 3.11 13.48
C SER A 106 -0.38 4.57 13.10
N TYR A 107 -0.21 5.50 14.03
CA TYR A 107 -0.50 6.91 13.80
C TYR A 107 0.36 7.86 14.63
N THR A 108 0.37 9.12 14.22
CA THR A 108 0.89 10.25 15.01
C THR A 108 -0.10 11.40 14.98
N LEU A 109 -0.09 12.23 16.02
CA LEU A 109 -0.89 13.46 16.15
C LEU A 109 0.00 14.70 16.31
N LYS A 110 1.31 14.56 16.16
CA LYS A 110 2.29 15.59 16.56
C LYS A 110 3.28 15.93 15.44
N ALA A 111 2.93 15.64 14.19
CA ALA A 111 3.78 15.87 13.04
C ALA A 111 5.19 15.26 13.19
N ASP A 112 5.30 14.06 13.77
CA ASP A 112 6.59 13.39 13.96
C ASP A 112 7.14 12.94 12.60
N PRO A 113 8.22 13.55 12.07
CA PRO A 113 8.73 13.19 10.75
C PRO A 113 9.23 11.75 10.68
N ARG A 114 9.65 11.17 11.81
CA ARG A 114 10.14 9.79 11.89
C ARG A 114 9.05 8.79 11.51
N PHE A 115 7.78 9.15 11.75
CA PHE A 115 6.63 8.34 11.32
C PHE A 115 6.56 8.24 9.80
N LEU A 116 6.70 9.37 9.09
CA LEU A 116 6.69 9.38 7.62
C LEU A 116 7.96 8.80 7.02
N ASP A 117 9.11 8.96 7.69
CA ASP A 117 10.36 8.30 7.31
C ASP A 117 10.20 6.77 7.33
N TRP A 118 9.64 6.22 8.42
CA TRP A 118 9.34 4.79 8.52
C TRP A 118 8.29 4.34 7.50
N ALA A 119 7.20 5.09 7.32
CA ALA A 119 6.16 4.76 6.35
C ALA A 119 6.69 4.75 4.91
N SER A 120 7.60 5.67 4.58
CA SER A 120 8.29 5.73 3.29
C SER A 120 9.29 4.59 3.12
N ALA A 121 10.17 4.38 4.10
CA ALA A 121 11.21 3.35 4.07
C ALA A 121 10.64 1.93 3.94
N THR A 122 9.44 1.72 4.47
CA THR A 122 8.76 0.42 4.42
C THR A 122 7.71 0.32 3.32
N ARG A 123 7.72 1.23 2.33
CA ARG A 123 6.79 1.27 1.19
C ARG A 123 5.32 1.17 1.61
N ARG A 124 4.93 1.81 2.71
CA ARG A 124 3.52 1.85 3.16
C ARG A 124 2.81 3.11 2.72
N GLY A 125 3.48 4.26 2.81
CA GLY A 125 2.79 5.55 2.76
C GLY A 125 1.92 5.77 3.99
N ALA A 126 1.16 6.86 3.99
CA ALA A 126 0.25 7.23 5.06
C ALA A 126 -0.87 8.12 4.52
N ILE A 127 -2.00 8.18 5.22
CA ILE A 127 -2.95 9.29 5.09
C ILE A 127 -2.60 10.37 6.12
N LEU A 128 -2.85 11.64 5.83
CA LEU A 128 -2.50 12.73 6.76
C LEU A 128 -3.32 14.00 6.52
N TRP A 129 -3.32 14.90 7.51
CA TRP A 129 -3.86 16.25 7.32
C TRP A 129 -2.94 17.07 6.43
N TRP A 130 -3.44 17.51 5.29
CA TRP A 130 -2.69 18.35 4.35
C TRP A 130 -3.62 19.33 3.68
N LYS A 131 -3.34 20.62 3.85
CA LYS A 131 -4.20 21.76 3.53
C LYS A 131 -5.35 21.94 4.54
N PRO A 132 -5.94 23.14 4.66
CA PRO A 132 -7.02 23.38 5.61
C PRO A 132 -8.21 22.45 5.40
N ALA A 133 -8.64 21.78 6.48
CA ALA A 133 -9.79 20.87 6.50
C ALA A 133 -9.75 19.77 5.40
N HIS A 134 -8.55 19.25 5.10
CA HIS A 134 -8.37 18.28 4.02
C HIS A 134 -7.39 17.16 4.40
N CYS A 135 -7.65 15.98 3.86
CA CYS A 135 -6.83 14.80 4.01
C CYS A 135 -6.32 14.36 2.65
N CYS A 136 -5.03 14.03 2.59
CA CYS A 136 -4.39 13.48 1.41
C CYS A 136 -3.63 12.20 1.75
N THR A 137 -3.18 11.51 0.70
CA THR A 137 -2.28 10.35 0.84
C THR A 137 -0.82 10.79 0.64
N PHE A 138 0.03 10.61 1.63
CA PHE A 138 1.48 10.65 1.48
C PHE A 138 1.96 9.34 0.89
N VAL A 139 2.54 9.41 -0.32
CA VAL A 139 3.01 8.24 -1.05
C VAL A 139 4.51 7.99 -0.86
N GLY A 140 5.17 8.79 -0.03
CA GLY A 140 6.57 8.62 0.35
C GLY A 140 7.44 9.83 0.03
N TRP A 141 8.69 9.73 0.47
CA TRP A 141 9.76 10.66 0.12
C TRP A 141 10.33 10.30 -1.25
N ILE A 142 10.59 11.32 -2.07
CA ILE A 142 11.27 11.17 -3.35
C ILE A 142 12.50 12.08 -3.41
N GLU A 143 13.54 11.65 -4.12
CA GLU A 143 14.74 12.42 -4.39
C GLU A 143 14.68 13.01 -5.80
N ARG A 144 14.88 14.32 -5.91
CA ARG A 144 14.95 15.02 -7.20
C ARG A 144 15.96 16.16 -7.13
N ASP A 145 16.90 16.18 -8.06
CA ASP A 145 17.95 17.21 -8.14
C ASP A 145 18.72 17.40 -6.82
N GLY A 146 19.02 16.27 -6.13
CA GLY A 146 19.73 16.25 -4.85
C GLY A 146 18.92 16.77 -3.65
N LYS A 147 17.60 16.90 -3.80
CA LYS A 147 16.69 17.33 -2.73
C LYS A 147 15.55 16.33 -2.54
N GLN A 148 15.13 16.20 -1.28
CA GLN A 148 14.00 15.35 -0.92
C GLN A 148 12.68 16.12 -0.92
N TYR A 149 11.64 15.50 -1.48
CA TYR A 149 10.28 16.03 -1.55
C TYR A 149 9.29 15.02 -0.96
N ALA A 150 8.26 15.51 -0.26
CA ALA A 150 7.05 14.74 -0.03
C ALA A 150 6.29 14.64 -1.35
N ALA A 151 5.98 13.42 -1.77
CA ALA A 151 5.01 13.17 -2.82
C ALA A 151 3.63 12.95 -2.19
N ILE A 152 2.67 13.79 -2.56
CA ILE A 152 1.31 13.80 -2.02
C ILE A 152 0.31 13.53 -3.14
N LEU A 153 -0.56 12.55 -2.94
CA LEU A 153 -1.72 12.29 -3.79
C LEU A 153 -2.94 13.01 -3.18
N ASP A 154 -3.37 14.09 -3.83
CA ASP A 154 -4.58 14.83 -3.47
C ASP A 154 -5.80 14.25 -4.20
N ASN A 155 -6.75 13.73 -3.41
CA ASN A 155 -7.99 13.13 -3.90
C ASN A 155 -8.95 14.11 -4.60
N ASN A 156 -8.71 15.43 -4.54
CA ASN A 156 -9.41 16.41 -5.38
C ASN A 156 -8.88 16.42 -6.82
N TYR A 157 -7.61 16.06 -7.02
CA TYR A 157 -6.92 16.09 -8.31
C TYR A 157 -6.14 14.78 -8.55
N PRO A 158 -6.81 13.62 -8.55
CA PRO A 158 -6.15 12.34 -8.73
C PRO A 158 -5.45 12.27 -10.10
N GLY A 159 -4.38 11.48 -10.16
CA GLY A 159 -3.62 11.22 -11.39
C GLY A 159 -2.28 11.93 -11.47
N ARG A 160 -1.95 12.74 -10.46
CA ARG A 160 -0.65 13.38 -10.31
C ARG A 160 -0.26 13.45 -8.83
N PHE A 161 1.04 13.55 -8.58
CA PHE A 161 1.58 13.80 -7.24
C PHE A 161 1.97 15.28 -7.11
N GLU A 162 1.55 15.90 -6.02
CA GLU A 162 2.05 17.21 -5.60
C GLU A 162 3.37 17.00 -4.87
N LEU A 163 4.40 17.77 -5.27
CA LEU A 163 5.73 17.67 -4.68
C LEU A 163 6.00 18.90 -3.82
N THR A 164 6.28 18.66 -2.53
CA THR A 164 6.64 19.73 -1.58
C THR A 164 8.01 19.42 -0.98
N PRO A 165 8.97 20.36 -0.98
CA PRO A 165 10.27 20.16 -0.33
C PRO A 165 10.10 19.70 1.12
N ARG A 166 10.86 18.68 1.55
CA ARG A 166 10.67 18.00 2.85
C ARG A 166 10.54 18.96 4.03
N GLU A 167 11.47 19.91 4.16
CA GLU A 167 11.45 20.86 5.29
C GLU A 167 10.21 21.75 5.29
N GLN A 168 9.80 22.22 4.11
CA GLN A 168 8.58 23.00 3.97
C GLN A 168 7.35 22.14 4.29
N PHE A 169 7.33 20.91 3.80
CA PHE A 169 6.26 19.95 4.06
C PHE A 169 6.07 19.71 5.55
N ILE A 170 7.14 19.38 6.30
CA ILE A 170 7.07 19.09 7.74
C ILE A 170 6.52 20.28 8.52
N ARG A 171 7.01 21.51 8.22
CA ARG A 171 6.52 22.73 8.87
C ARG A 171 5.03 22.97 8.62
N LEU A 172 4.59 22.81 7.37
CA LEU A 172 3.19 23.01 7.00
C LEU A 172 2.28 21.92 7.58
N TRP A 173 2.71 20.67 7.53
CA TRP A 173 1.97 19.54 8.10
C TRP A 173 1.73 19.71 9.60
N ALA A 174 2.72 20.19 10.34
CA ALA A 174 2.55 20.57 11.75
C ALA A 174 1.48 21.66 11.93
N GLY A 175 1.47 22.68 11.05
CA GLY A 175 0.45 23.73 11.05
C GLY A 175 -0.97 23.22 10.72
N TYR A 176 -1.10 22.11 9.98
CA TYR A 176 -2.38 21.47 9.67
C TYR A 176 -2.82 20.43 10.71
N GLY A 177 -2.16 20.39 11.87
CA GLY A 177 -2.54 19.51 12.99
C GLY A 177 -1.72 18.23 13.11
N GLY A 178 -0.80 17.96 12.18
CA GLY A 178 0.24 16.95 12.37
C GLY A 178 -0.22 15.49 12.46
N PHE A 179 -1.46 15.20 12.08
CA PHE A 179 -1.96 13.83 12.02
C PHE A 179 -1.38 13.10 10.82
N ALA A 180 -0.94 11.86 11.03
CA ALA A 180 -0.80 10.87 9.97
C ALA A 180 -1.18 9.49 10.49
N LEU A 181 -1.67 8.63 9.61
CA LEU A 181 -2.05 7.26 9.91
C LEU A 181 -1.65 6.33 8.77
N THR A 182 -1.12 5.17 9.13
CA THR A 182 -0.76 4.09 8.22
C THR A 182 -1.44 2.82 8.71
N VAL A 183 -2.32 2.24 7.88
CA VAL A 183 -2.80 0.86 8.09
C VAL A 183 -1.61 -0.10 8.01
N LEU A 184 -1.55 -1.05 8.92
CA LEU A 184 -0.55 -2.08 8.96
C LEU A 184 -1.03 -3.29 8.14
N ASN A 185 -0.22 -3.68 7.17
CA ASN A 185 -0.31 -4.98 6.52
C ASN A 185 1.07 -5.65 6.63
N ASP A 186 1.09 -6.94 6.91
CA ASP A 186 2.30 -7.76 6.94
C ASP A 186 2.14 -8.96 5.99
N PRO A 187 3.03 -9.14 5.00
CA PRO A 187 4.15 -8.27 4.65
C PRO A 187 3.71 -6.91 4.07
N SER A 188 4.64 -5.95 4.11
CA SER A 188 4.49 -4.69 3.37
C SER A 188 4.38 -4.90 1.86
N SER A 189 3.84 -3.93 1.14
CA SER A 189 3.81 -3.97 -0.33
C SER A 189 5.25 -4.03 -0.90
N SER A 190 5.64 -5.22 -1.39
CA SER A 190 6.93 -5.47 -2.03
C SER A 190 6.91 -5.01 -3.48
N LEU A 191 8.04 -4.53 -4.00
CA LEU A 191 8.20 -4.33 -5.44
C LEU A 191 8.35 -5.72 -6.10
N PRO A 192 7.40 -6.20 -6.93
CA PRO A 192 7.61 -7.41 -7.69
C PRO A 192 8.64 -7.13 -8.79
N TYR A 193 9.71 -7.92 -8.85
CA TYR A 193 10.68 -7.86 -9.94
C TYR A 193 11.17 -9.26 -10.30
N GLN A 194 11.59 -9.41 -11.55
CA GLN A 194 12.20 -10.65 -12.01
C GLN A 194 13.63 -10.73 -11.43
N SER A 195 13.86 -11.66 -10.50
CA SER A 195 15.14 -11.81 -9.81
C SER A 195 16.13 -12.73 -10.54
N TYR A 196 15.66 -13.52 -11.50
CA TYR A 196 16.49 -14.40 -12.31
C TYR A 196 15.89 -14.65 -13.69
N GLU A 197 16.70 -15.16 -14.61
CA GLU A 197 16.26 -15.73 -15.88
C GLU A 197 16.81 -17.15 -16.03
N VAL A 198 16.11 -17.97 -16.81
CA VAL A 198 16.53 -19.32 -17.15
C VAL A 198 17.39 -19.25 -18.42
N LEU A 199 18.53 -19.94 -18.41
CA LEU A 199 19.46 -20.05 -19.53
C LEU A 199 19.14 -21.25 -20.43
#